data_AF-A0A016T5P5-F1
#
_entry.id   AF-A0A016T5P5-F1
#
_cell.length_a   1.000
_cell.length_b   1.000
_cell.length_c   1.000
_cell.angle_alpha   90.00
_cell.angle_beta   90.00
_cell.angle_gamma   90.00
#
_symmetry.space_group_name_H-M   'P 1'
#
loop_
_entity.id
_entity.type
_entity.pdbx_description
1 polymer ?
#
loop_
_entity_poly.entity_id
_entity_poly.type
_entity_poly.pdbx_seq_one_letter_code
_entity_poly.pdbx_strand_id
1 'polypeptide(L)'
;MCDEQGSTFAKNLLFLPWLRPLTPEEPRLSKGFFGNSLFSDICFVLFAFFNCVWSTAYLESWKRKQAELAFKWGTYDTNCDSYLQDPRPQFRGEYFAPNPVSGRVEPYYPPWKHAIVRYGITYPLTVLCVILMFVTTLVVFQVQDAADFYFGERFLLCWICYLPMIVYALMIVISDKLYRQLALFLNDLENYRTDDEYEDFLISKIVIFQFVTAFGSLFYIAFYLKDMKRLQETLATLLITRQITQNVMETAVPFLMEKVKLSQLTYKMTKSMSDTTLRRHVEDVRRRNIPLGKEFKGELQPRAYFSLGSPTNEGIRRRFSQRRMAGKENELHLLENFNQTLVTDELQLRSTRLPLPEFKPSDSGAPELTQAELESLMTVYDRPLDDYLEMFIQFGYVLLFSPAFPLAALCAVVNNVVEIRVDAFKLCNTVQRPFGRQVKDIGAWQKAMEVRP
;
A
#
# COMPACT_ATOMS: atom_id res chain seq x y z
N MET A 1 -1.10 11.88 -9.23
CA MET A 1 -0.40 11.13 -10.30
C MET A 1 -1.41 10.46 -11.21
N CYS A 2 -2.25 9.53 -10.72
CA CYS A 2 -3.27 8.84 -11.53
C CYS A 2 -4.19 9.75 -12.36
N ASP A 3 -4.73 10.83 -11.78
CA ASP A 3 -5.61 11.78 -12.49
C ASP A 3 -4.89 12.50 -13.65
N GLU A 4 -3.66 12.94 -13.40
CA GLU A 4 -2.84 13.65 -14.37
C GLU A 4 -2.29 12.70 -15.44
N GLN A 5 -1.95 11.48 -15.04
CA GLN A 5 -1.57 10.37 -15.91
C GLN A 5 -2.72 9.97 -16.83
N GLY A 6 -3.94 9.79 -16.31
CA GLY A 6 -5.15 9.47 -17.08
C GLY A 6 -5.53 10.59 -18.05
N SER A 7 -5.50 11.86 -17.61
CA SER A 7 -5.73 13.03 -18.48
C SER A 7 -4.68 13.16 -19.60
N THR A 8 -3.44 12.80 -19.31
CA THR A 8 -2.32 12.91 -20.25
C THR A 8 -2.25 11.72 -21.20
N PHE A 9 -2.60 10.51 -20.76
CA PHE A 9 -2.84 9.36 -21.62
C PHE A 9 -4.07 9.55 -22.52
N ALA A 10 -5.13 10.22 -22.04
CA ALA A 10 -6.29 10.54 -22.86
C ALA A 10 -5.92 11.43 -24.07
N LYS A 11 -4.85 12.22 -23.98
CA LYS A 11 -4.32 12.98 -25.13
C LYS A 11 -3.62 12.07 -26.14
N ASN A 12 -3.04 10.94 -25.73
CA ASN A 12 -2.55 9.92 -26.65
C ASN A 12 -3.70 9.26 -27.44
N LEU A 13 -4.92 9.25 -26.88
CA LEU A 13 -6.13 8.77 -27.57
C LEU A 13 -6.54 9.65 -28.76
N LEU A 14 -6.13 10.92 -28.80
CA LEU A 14 -6.38 11.82 -29.95
C LEU A 14 -5.66 11.34 -31.22
N PHE A 15 -4.62 10.51 -31.08
CA PHE A 15 -3.89 9.90 -32.19
C PHE A 15 -4.43 8.52 -32.59
N LEU A 16 -5.35 7.91 -31.83
CA LEU A 16 -5.96 6.62 -32.18
C LEU A 16 -6.67 6.62 -33.55
N PRO A 17 -7.35 7.69 -34.00
CA PRO A 17 -7.91 7.74 -35.34
C PRO A 17 -6.85 7.63 -36.46
N TRP A 18 -5.62 8.09 -36.20
CA TRP A 18 -4.47 7.98 -37.11
C TRP A 18 -3.83 6.58 -37.07
N LEU A 19 -4.03 5.84 -35.97
CA LEU A 19 -3.58 4.46 -35.78
C LEU A 19 -4.64 3.42 -36.20
N ARG A 20 -5.88 3.85 -36.47
CA ARG A 20 -7.00 2.99 -36.91
C ARG A 20 -6.76 2.28 -38.26
N PRO A 21 -6.09 2.87 -39.27
CA PRO A 21 -5.72 2.14 -40.50
C PRO A 21 -4.65 1.05 -40.28
N LEU A 22 -4.08 0.94 -39.07
CA LEU A 22 -2.90 0.15 -38.74
C LEU A 22 -3.20 -1.09 -37.88
N THR A 23 -4.44 -1.28 -37.43
CA THR A 23 -4.88 -2.56 -36.86
C THR A 23 -5.17 -3.53 -38.00
N PRO A 24 -4.65 -4.77 -37.97
CA PRO A 24 -4.82 -5.72 -39.06
C PRO A 24 -6.26 -6.23 -39.07
N GLU A 25 -7.17 -5.49 -39.70
CA GLU A 25 -8.36 -6.11 -40.28
C GLU A 25 -7.99 -6.73 -41.63
N GLU A 26 -8.47 -7.95 -41.83
CA GLU A 26 -8.36 -8.89 -42.95
C GLU A 26 -7.94 -8.38 -44.35
N PRO A 27 -7.32 -9.27 -45.16
CA PRO A 27 -6.75 -8.93 -46.45
C PRO A 27 -7.84 -8.58 -47.47
N ARG A 28 -8.08 -7.30 -47.71
CA ARG A 28 -8.83 -6.85 -48.89
C ARG A 28 -7.92 -6.15 -49.87
N LEU A 29 -7.60 -6.94 -50.91
CA LEU A 29 -7.36 -6.54 -52.28
C LEU A 29 -6.35 -5.42 -52.53
N SER A 30 -5.18 -5.85 -53.02
CA SER A 30 -4.48 -5.28 -54.17
C SER A 30 -5.11 -4.02 -54.78
N LYS A 31 -4.60 -2.85 -54.40
CA LYS A 31 -4.33 -1.66 -55.24
C LYS A 31 -3.84 -0.49 -54.35
N GLY A 32 -2.52 -0.24 -54.35
CA GLY A 32 -1.89 0.90 -53.64
C GLY A 32 -0.62 0.57 -52.85
N PHE A 33 0.06 -0.54 -53.16
CA PHE A 33 0.98 -1.26 -52.27
C PHE A 33 2.28 -0.52 -51.83
N PHE A 34 2.62 0.64 -52.40
CA PHE A 34 3.80 1.41 -51.98
C PHE A 34 3.47 2.69 -51.18
N GLY A 35 2.28 3.27 -51.39
CA GLY A 35 1.86 4.49 -50.68
C GLY A 35 1.34 4.22 -49.27
N ASN A 36 0.63 3.11 -49.09
CA ASN A 36 0.03 2.75 -47.79
C ASN A 36 1.07 2.20 -46.80
N SER A 37 2.12 1.51 -47.26
CA SER A 37 3.21 1.01 -46.40
C SER A 37 4.13 2.14 -45.93
N LEU A 38 4.58 3.01 -46.83
CA LEU A 38 5.37 4.19 -46.46
C LEU A 38 4.61 5.12 -45.51
N PHE A 39 3.32 5.35 -45.75
CA PHE A 39 2.50 6.14 -44.83
C PHE A 39 2.39 5.49 -43.45
N SER A 40 2.18 4.17 -43.39
CA SER A 40 2.18 3.38 -42.16
C SER A 40 3.51 3.53 -41.39
N ASP A 41 4.63 3.34 -42.08
CA ASP A 41 5.97 3.39 -41.48
C ASP A 41 6.29 4.81 -40.96
N ILE A 42 5.92 5.85 -41.72
CA ILE A 42 6.04 7.25 -41.30
C ILE A 42 5.18 7.51 -40.04
N CYS A 43 3.95 7.00 -40.00
CA CYS A 43 3.08 7.10 -38.83
C CYS A 43 3.68 6.44 -37.59
N PHE A 44 4.31 5.25 -37.72
CA PHE A 44 4.99 4.60 -36.59
C PHE A 44 6.17 5.42 -36.06
N VAL A 45 7.00 5.98 -36.95
CA VAL A 45 8.15 6.81 -36.55
C VAL A 45 7.67 8.08 -35.84
N LEU A 46 6.67 8.76 -36.40
CA LEU A 46 6.08 9.95 -35.79
C LEU A 46 5.45 9.63 -34.44
N PHE A 47 4.76 8.50 -34.32
CA PHE A 47 4.17 8.05 -33.06
C PHE A 47 5.22 7.72 -32.01
N ALA A 48 6.30 7.01 -32.37
CA ALA A 48 7.39 6.70 -31.46
C ALA A 48 8.10 7.97 -30.97
N PHE A 49 8.40 8.91 -31.88
CA PHE A 49 8.96 10.21 -31.52
C PHE A 49 8.04 10.99 -30.59
N PHE A 50 6.74 11.04 -30.90
CA PHE A 50 5.74 11.66 -30.04
C PHE A 50 5.71 11.00 -28.66
N ASN A 51 5.73 9.67 -28.56
CA ASN A 51 5.72 8.95 -27.29
C ASN A 51 6.95 9.28 -26.42
N CYS A 52 8.15 9.39 -27.03
CA CYS A 52 9.37 9.80 -26.34
C CYS A 52 9.33 11.25 -25.84
N VAL A 53 8.83 12.18 -26.65
CA VAL A 53 8.67 13.58 -26.25
C VAL A 53 7.61 13.70 -25.15
N TRP A 54 6.48 13.01 -25.33
CA TRP A 54 5.38 12.97 -24.38
C TRP A 54 5.81 12.43 -23.03
N SER A 55 6.53 11.31 -22.98
CA SER A 55 6.97 10.70 -21.72
C SER A 55 7.93 11.60 -20.95
N THR A 56 8.88 12.22 -21.66
CA THR A 56 9.82 13.19 -21.08
C THR A 56 9.06 14.42 -20.55
N ALA A 57 8.16 14.99 -21.36
CA ALA A 57 7.36 16.14 -20.97
C ALA A 57 6.44 15.83 -19.79
N TYR A 58 5.87 14.62 -19.73
CA TYR A 58 5.03 14.15 -18.63
C TYR A 58 5.82 14.07 -17.32
N LEU A 59 6.99 13.42 -17.32
CA LEU A 59 7.83 13.31 -16.12
C LEU A 59 8.32 14.67 -15.63
N GLU A 60 8.73 15.56 -16.53
CA GLU A 60 9.14 16.92 -16.17
C GLU A 60 7.97 17.78 -15.67
N SER A 61 6.78 17.62 -16.26
CA SER A 61 5.57 18.30 -15.76
C SER A 61 5.19 17.79 -14.38
N TRP A 62 5.30 16.48 -14.13
CA TRP A 62 5.06 15.87 -12.84
C TRP A 62 6.03 16.39 -11.78
N LYS A 63 7.34 16.49 -12.08
CA LYS A 63 8.33 17.11 -11.17
C LYS A 63 7.93 18.52 -10.75
N ARG A 64 7.52 19.34 -11.71
CA ARG A 64 7.06 20.72 -11.44
C ARG A 64 5.81 20.73 -10.58
N LYS A 65 4.85 19.85 -10.86
CA LYS A 65 3.61 19.73 -10.09
C LYS A 65 3.87 19.25 -8.66
N GLN A 66 4.76 18.28 -8.50
CA GLN A 66 5.17 17.74 -7.22
C GLN A 66 5.84 18.82 -6.36
N ALA A 67 6.72 19.64 -6.95
CA ALA A 67 7.33 20.77 -6.25
C ALA A 67 6.29 21.83 -5.81
N GLU A 68 5.31 22.15 -6.67
CA GLU A 68 4.20 23.05 -6.34
C GLU A 68 3.37 22.52 -5.15
N LEU A 69 3.06 21.22 -5.15
CA LEU A 69 2.30 20.56 -4.08
C LEU A 69 3.10 20.53 -2.77
N ALA A 70 4.38 20.16 -2.82
CA ALA A 70 5.26 20.16 -1.66
C ALA A 70 5.39 21.57 -1.04
N PHE A 71 5.47 22.61 -1.88
CA PHE A 71 5.48 23.99 -1.41
C PHE A 71 4.14 24.38 -0.76
N LYS A 72 3.01 24.06 -1.39
CA LYS A 72 1.66 24.34 -0.85
C LYS A 72 1.39 23.63 0.48
N TRP A 73 1.90 22.40 0.64
CA TRP A 73 1.76 21.62 1.85
C TRP A 73 2.81 21.95 2.91
N GLY A 74 3.79 22.80 2.59
CA GLY A 74 4.90 23.14 3.49
C GLY A 74 5.88 21.99 3.73
N THR A 75 5.85 20.94 2.90
CA THR A 75 6.76 19.79 2.99
C THR A 75 8.00 19.92 2.10
N TYR A 76 8.11 21.03 1.36
CA TYR A 76 9.26 21.31 0.50
C TYR A 76 10.57 21.42 1.29
N ASP A 77 10.52 22.10 2.44
CA ASP A 77 11.68 22.36 3.30
C ASP A 77 11.91 21.26 4.35
N THR A 78 11.08 20.21 4.42
CA THR A 78 11.26 19.07 5.36
C THR A 78 12.58 18.32 5.12
N ASN A 79 13.24 18.62 4.00
CA ASN A 79 14.52 18.06 3.59
C ASN A 79 15.74 18.80 4.13
N CYS A 80 15.60 19.58 5.21
CA CYS A 80 16.73 20.01 6.02
C CYS A 80 17.52 18.75 6.41
N ASP A 81 18.58 18.45 5.66
CA ASP A 81 19.59 17.39 5.78
C ASP A 81 19.12 16.01 6.27
N SER A 82 19.45 14.91 5.55
CA SER A 82 19.30 13.52 6.05
C SER A 82 19.80 13.37 7.49
N TYR A 83 20.80 14.16 7.88
CA TYR A 83 21.35 14.28 9.23
C TYR A 83 20.39 14.82 10.31
N LEU A 84 19.36 15.61 9.99
CA LEU A 84 18.39 16.11 10.97
C LEU A 84 17.21 15.15 11.18
N GLN A 85 17.03 14.17 10.30
CA GLN A 85 16.06 13.10 10.51
C GLN A 85 16.54 12.16 11.63
N ASP A 86 15.60 11.75 12.48
CA ASP A 86 15.89 10.77 13.51
C ASP A 86 16.22 9.40 12.88
N PRO A 87 17.22 8.68 13.42
CA PRO A 87 17.55 7.35 12.94
C PRO A 87 16.38 6.39 13.18
N ARG A 88 16.16 5.47 12.25
CA ARG A 88 15.10 4.48 12.38
C ARG A 88 15.30 3.63 13.65
N PRO A 89 14.22 3.17 14.31
CA PRO A 89 14.34 2.39 15.54
C PRO A 89 15.15 1.09 15.40
N GLN A 90 15.22 0.54 14.19
CA GLN A 90 15.92 -0.71 13.89
C GLN A 90 17.40 -0.50 13.52
N PHE A 91 17.86 0.75 13.39
CA PHE A 91 19.23 1.06 13.00
C PHE A 91 20.20 0.68 14.12
N ARG A 92 21.24 -0.07 13.76
CA ARG A 92 22.27 -0.52 14.71
C ARG A 92 23.60 0.16 14.40
N GLY A 93 24.09 0.98 15.32
CA GLY A 93 25.44 1.52 15.27
C GLY A 93 26.44 0.64 16.01
N GLU A 94 27.71 0.68 15.62
CA GLU A 94 28.79 -0.01 16.33
C GLU A 94 29.32 0.81 17.51
N TYR A 95 29.28 2.13 17.36
CA TYR A 95 29.64 3.09 18.39
C TYR A 95 28.75 4.32 18.28
N PHE A 96 28.73 5.13 19.31
CA PHE A 96 28.01 6.39 19.31
C PHE A 96 28.94 7.51 18.86
N ALA A 97 28.49 8.32 17.90
CA ALA A 97 29.22 9.49 17.43
C ALA A 97 28.30 10.73 17.48
N PRO A 98 28.84 11.92 17.77
CA PRO A 98 28.08 13.15 17.65
C PRO A 98 27.81 13.43 16.17
N ASN A 99 26.56 13.70 15.84
CA ASN A 99 26.15 14.11 14.51
C ASN A 99 26.78 15.48 14.16
N PRO A 100 27.41 15.65 12.98
CA PRO A 100 28.14 16.86 12.62
C PRO A 100 27.26 18.12 12.53
N VAL A 101 25.95 17.97 12.33
CA VAL A 101 25.01 19.10 12.18
C VAL A 101 24.22 19.31 13.47
N SER A 102 23.61 18.25 14.01
CA SER A 102 22.73 18.37 15.18
C SER A 102 23.49 18.38 16.52
N GLY A 103 24.73 17.91 16.55
CA GLY A 103 25.52 17.71 17.77
C GLY A 103 24.97 16.60 18.69
N ARG A 104 23.86 15.96 18.33
CA ARG A 104 23.26 14.87 19.12
C ARG A 104 24.11 13.61 19.00
N VAL A 105 24.22 12.88 20.10
CA VAL A 105 24.93 11.60 20.14
C VAL A 105 23.99 10.53 19.58
N GLU A 106 24.36 9.95 18.44
CA GLU A 106 23.56 8.96 17.72
C GLU A 106 24.40 7.70 17.44
N PRO A 107 23.77 6.52 17.25
CA PRO A 107 24.49 5.36 16.75
C PRO A 107 25.14 5.67 15.40
N TYR A 108 26.38 5.25 15.18
CA TYR A 108 27.11 5.44 13.94
C TYR A 108 27.55 4.10 13.36
N TYR A 109 27.41 3.96 12.04
CA TYR A 109 27.83 2.79 11.30
C TYR A 109 28.83 3.18 10.20
N PRO A 110 29.99 2.51 10.09
CA PRO A 110 31.06 2.93 9.19
C PRO A 110 30.70 2.70 7.70
N PRO A 111 30.99 3.66 6.81
CA PRO A 111 30.57 3.62 5.41
C PRO A 111 31.25 2.50 4.60
N TRP A 112 32.47 2.09 4.98
CA TRP A 112 33.16 1.01 4.28
C TRP A 112 32.47 -0.36 4.48
N LYS A 113 31.87 -0.60 5.66
CA LYS A 113 31.07 -1.82 5.90
C LYS A 113 29.79 -1.79 5.08
N HIS A 114 29.12 -0.64 5.02
CA HIS A 114 27.96 -0.45 4.15
C HIS A 114 28.30 -0.75 2.68
N ALA A 115 29.45 -0.24 2.20
CA ALA A 115 29.88 -0.46 0.82
C ALA A 115 30.16 -1.95 0.53
N ILE A 116 30.83 -2.66 1.44
CA ILE A 116 31.10 -4.09 1.26
C ILE A 116 29.81 -4.90 1.19
N VAL A 117 28.86 -4.68 2.10
CA VAL A 117 27.58 -5.40 2.09
C VAL A 117 26.81 -5.11 0.80
N ARG A 118 26.70 -3.83 0.42
CA ARG A 118 25.96 -3.41 -0.76
C ARG A 118 26.54 -3.94 -2.06
N TYR A 119 27.82 -3.68 -2.32
CA TYR A 119 28.47 -4.02 -3.59
C TYR A 119 28.93 -5.48 -3.64
N GLY A 120 29.26 -6.08 -2.49
CA GLY A 120 29.78 -7.45 -2.41
C GLY A 120 28.72 -8.53 -2.24
N ILE A 121 27.59 -8.22 -1.58
CA ILE A 121 26.54 -9.21 -1.29
C ILE A 121 25.25 -8.84 -2.00
N THR A 122 24.72 -7.64 -1.74
CA THR A 122 23.35 -7.32 -2.15
C THR A 122 23.18 -7.22 -3.65
N TYR A 123 23.95 -6.34 -4.31
CA TYR A 123 23.85 -6.18 -5.76
C TYR A 123 24.14 -7.45 -6.56
N PRO A 124 25.23 -8.21 -6.32
CA PRO A 124 25.45 -9.44 -7.07
C PRO A 124 24.36 -10.48 -6.85
N LEU A 125 23.82 -10.61 -5.63
CA LEU A 125 22.72 -11.53 -5.35
C LEU A 125 21.43 -11.10 -6.06
N THR A 126 21.09 -9.80 -6.04
CA THR A 126 19.92 -9.30 -6.76
C THR A 126 20.04 -9.52 -8.27
N VAL A 127 21.21 -9.26 -8.86
CA VAL A 127 21.48 -9.51 -10.29
C VAL A 127 21.39 -11.00 -10.61
N LEU A 128 21.92 -11.87 -9.74
CA LEU A 128 21.82 -13.32 -9.90
C LEU A 128 20.35 -13.76 -9.91
N CYS A 129 19.53 -13.31 -8.96
CA CYS A 129 18.11 -13.63 -8.92
C CYS A 129 17.36 -13.16 -10.18
N VAL A 130 17.68 -11.96 -10.69
CA VAL A 130 17.11 -11.42 -11.92
C VAL A 130 17.47 -12.27 -13.13
N ILE A 131 18.75 -12.65 -13.27
CA ILE A 131 19.22 -13.51 -14.36
C ILE A 131 18.54 -14.88 -14.29
N LEU A 132 18.45 -15.48 -13.09
CA LEU A 132 17.79 -16.77 -12.90
C LEU A 132 16.33 -16.72 -13.34
N MET A 133 15.57 -15.69 -12.95
CA MET A 133 14.18 -15.52 -13.36
C MET A 133 14.02 -15.32 -14.87
N PHE A 134 14.92 -14.55 -15.48
CA PHE A 134 14.93 -14.37 -16.92
C PHE A 134 15.19 -15.69 -17.65
N VAL A 135 16.19 -16.47 -17.22
CA VAL A 135 16.50 -17.80 -17.79
C VAL A 135 15.33 -18.76 -17.59
N THR A 136 14.72 -18.82 -16.41
CA THR A 136 13.54 -19.66 -16.15
C THR A 136 12.39 -19.32 -17.11
N THR A 137 12.17 -18.02 -17.37
CA THR A 137 11.16 -17.57 -18.33
C THR A 137 11.46 -18.08 -19.75
N LEU A 138 12.72 -18.01 -20.20
CA LEU A 138 13.12 -18.54 -21.50
C LEU A 138 12.95 -20.06 -21.59
N VAL A 139 13.32 -20.79 -20.54
CA VAL A 139 13.16 -22.26 -20.50
C VAL A 139 11.69 -22.65 -20.61
N VAL A 140 10.80 -21.98 -19.87
CA VAL A 140 9.35 -22.23 -19.98
C VAL A 140 8.84 -22.00 -21.39
N PHE A 141 9.30 -20.93 -22.06
CA PHE A 141 8.90 -20.69 -23.46
C PHE A 141 9.37 -21.78 -24.42
N GLN A 142 10.58 -22.29 -24.26
CA GLN A 142 11.05 -23.42 -25.06
C GLN A 142 10.23 -24.68 -24.79
N VAL A 143 9.89 -24.94 -23.52
CA VAL A 143 9.02 -26.06 -23.14
C VAL A 143 7.61 -25.91 -23.71
N GLN A 144 7.07 -24.69 -23.75
CA GLN A 144 5.77 -24.38 -24.35
C GLN A 144 5.78 -24.69 -25.85
N ASP A 145 6.76 -24.15 -26.59
CA ASP A 145 6.85 -24.34 -28.04
C ASP A 145 7.05 -25.84 -28.37
N ALA A 146 7.80 -26.59 -27.54
CA ALA A 146 7.93 -28.04 -27.67
C ALA A 146 6.61 -28.77 -27.37
N ALA A 147 5.88 -28.39 -26.32
CA ALA A 147 4.60 -29.00 -25.97
C ALA A 147 3.58 -28.80 -27.10
N ASP A 148 3.51 -27.60 -27.67
CA ASP A 148 2.65 -27.28 -28.81
C ASP A 148 3.03 -28.06 -30.07
N PHE A 149 4.34 -28.24 -30.32
CA PHE A 149 4.82 -29.04 -31.46
C PHE A 149 4.47 -30.53 -31.36
N TYR A 150 4.63 -31.16 -30.18
CA TYR A 150 4.40 -32.60 -30.03
C TYR A 150 2.92 -32.97 -29.83
N PHE A 151 2.14 -32.14 -29.13
CA PHE A 151 0.79 -32.48 -28.69
C PHE A 151 -0.31 -31.65 -29.36
N GLY A 152 0.03 -30.57 -30.08
CA GLY A 152 -0.93 -29.64 -30.67
C GLY A 152 -1.90 -30.28 -31.66
N GLU A 153 -1.49 -31.33 -32.38
CA GLU A 153 -2.36 -32.00 -33.36
C GLU A 153 -3.35 -33.01 -32.74
N ARG A 154 -3.14 -33.42 -31.48
CA ARG A 154 -3.97 -34.46 -30.84
C ARG A 154 -5.03 -33.82 -29.94
N PHE A 155 -6.29 -33.83 -30.39
CA PHE A 155 -7.44 -33.25 -29.67
C PHE A 155 -7.52 -33.65 -28.17
N LEU A 156 -7.22 -34.91 -27.83
CA LEU A 156 -7.29 -35.40 -26.44
C LEU A 156 -6.11 -34.97 -25.54
N LEU A 157 -4.97 -34.58 -26.10
CA LEU A 157 -3.76 -34.19 -25.35
C LEU A 157 -3.53 -32.67 -25.34
N CYS A 158 -4.39 -31.90 -25.99
CA CYS A 158 -4.32 -30.43 -26.08
C CYS A 158 -4.28 -29.75 -24.69
N TRP A 159 -4.85 -30.35 -23.65
CA TRP A 159 -4.79 -29.79 -22.29
C TRP A 159 -3.35 -29.73 -21.73
N ILE A 160 -2.45 -30.61 -22.17
CA ILE A 160 -1.04 -30.65 -21.74
C ILE A 160 -0.29 -29.41 -22.23
N CYS A 161 -0.68 -28.83 -23.37
CA CYS A 161 -0.10 -27.60 -23.91
C CYS A 161 -0.28 -26.39 -22.97
N TYR A 162 -1.30 -26.39 -22.11
CA TYR A 162 -1.52 -25.31 -21.14
C TYR A 162 -0.74 -25.49 -19.83
N LEU A 163 -0.20 -26.68 -19.57
CA LEU A 163 0.47 -27.00 -18.31
C LEU A 163 1.75 -26.16 -18.06
N PRO A 164 2.65 -25.92 -19.04
CA PRO A 164 3.80 -25.05 -18.85
C PRO A 164 3.41 -23.63 -18.44
N MET A 165 2.35 -23.06 -19.05
CA MET A 165 1.84 -21.73 -18.72
C MET A 165 1.28 -21.66 -17.29
N ILE A 166 0.56 -22.68 -16.84
CA ILE A 166 0.04 -22.74 -15.47
C ILE A 166 1.18 -22.84 -14.46
N VAL A 167 2.16 -23.72 -14.72
CA VAL A 167 3.35 -23.87 -13.85
C VAL A 167 4.14 -22.57 -13.80
N TYR A 168 4.31 -21.88 -14.92
CA TYR A 168 4.99 -20.60 -14.98
C TYR A 168 4.27 -19.51 -14.19
N ALA A 169 2.95 -19.41 -14.32
CA ALA A 169 2.15 -18.47 -13.53
C ALA A 169 2.31 -18.70 -12.02
N LEU A 170 2.31 -19.97 -11.58
CA LEU A 170 2.58 -20.32 -10.18
C LEU A 170 4.01 -19.97 -9.76
N MET A 171 5.00 -20.25 -10.61
CA MET A 171 6.40 -19.93 -10.35
C MET A 171 6.62 -18.43 -10.15
N ILE A 172 6.01 -17.56 -10.99
CA ILE A 172 6.11 -16.10 -10.82
C ILE A 172 5.56 -15.69 -9.46
N VAL A 173 4.35 -16.14 -9.09
CA VAL A 173 3.70 -15.75 -7.83
C VAL A 173 4.54 -16.17 -6.61
N ILE A 174 5.14 -17.37 -6.67
CA ILE A 174 6.01 -17.86 -5.59
C ILE A 174 7.32 -17.07 -5.56
N SER A 175 7.97 -16.86 -6.71
CA SER A 175 9.22 -16.12 -6.82
C SER A 175 9.08 -14.66 -6.40
N ASP A 176 7.98 -13.98 -6.73
CA ASP A 176 7.73 -12.59 -6.31
C ASP A 176 7.66 -12.51 -4.77
N LYS A 177 6.98 -13.46 -4.12
CA LYS A 177 6.93 -13.53 -2.64
C LYS A 177 8.29 -13.83 -2.03
N LEU A 178 9.01 -14.82 -2.56
CA LEU A 178 10.34 -15.18 -2.08
C LEU A 178 11.34 -14.04 -2.25
N TYR A 179 11.31 -13.36 -3.39
CA TYR A 179 12.20 -12.25 -3.67
C TYR A 179 11.89 -11.04 -2.79
N ARG A 180 10.62 -10.74 -2.50
CA ARG A 180 10.26 -9.65 -1.56
C ARG A 180 10.81 -9.92 -0.15
N GLN A 181 10.69 -11.16 0.33
CA GLN A 181 11.28 -11.56 1.62
C GLN A 181 12.80 -11.46 1.59
N LEU A 182 13.44 -11.90 0.50
CA LEU A 182 14.88 -11.78 0.32
C LEU A 182 15.33 -10.32 0.24
N ALA A 183 14.59 -9.46 -0.45
CA ALA A 183 14.89 -8.04 -0.61
C ALA A 183 14.81 -7.32 0.74
N LEU A 184 13.79 -7.60 1.56
CA LEU A 184 13.68 -7.10 2.93
C LEU A 184 14.87 -7.55 3.77
N PHE A 185 15.19 -8.86 3.74
CA PHE A 185 16.33 -9.41 4.47
C PHE A 185 17.66 -8.74 4.06
N LEU A 186 17.89 -8.57 2.76
CA LEU A 186 19.08 -7.89 2.24
C LEU A 186 19.12 -6.41 2.64
N ASN A 187 17.97 -5.72 2.64
CA ASN A 187 17.89 -4.32 3.02
C ASN A 187 18.10 -4.12 4.52
N ASP A 188 17.64 -5.06 5.34
CA ASP A 188 17.91 -5.09 6.77
C ASP A 188 19.39 -5.38 7.07
N LEU A 189 20.04 -6.24 6.27
CA LEU A 189 21.49 -6.46 6.33
C LEU A 189 22.30 -5.20 5.97
N GLU A 190 21.81 -4.38 5.03
CA GLU A 190 22.45 -3.10 4.65
C GLU A 190 22.34 -2.03 5.73
N ASN A 191 21.43 -2.18 6.71
CA ASN A 191 21.31 -1.38 7.93
C ASN A 191 21.25 0.14 7.72
N TYR A 192 20.34 0.63 6.88
CA TYR A 192 20.15 2.06 6.62
C TYR A 192 19.86 2.91 7.86
N ARG A 193 20.32 4.17 7.88
CA ARG A 193 20.10 5.11 9.00
C ARG A 193 18.68 5.67 9.02
N THR A 194 18.21 6.20 7.90
CA THR A 194 16.88 6.83 7.79
C THR A 194 15.87 5.88 7.14
N ASP A 195 14.60 6.06 7.47
CA ASP A 195 13.53 5.29 6.84
C ASP A 195 13.39 5.66 5.36
N ASP A 196 13.66 6.90 4.94
CA ASP A 196 13.59 7.30 3.52
C ASP A 196 14.62 6.53 2.68
N GLU A 197 15.87 6.45 3.15
CA GLU A 197 16.93 5.71 2.44
C GLU A 197 16.61 4.22 2.40
N TYR A 198 16.11 3.64 3.51
CA TYR A 198 15.71 2.25 3.56
C TYR A 198 14.67 1.94 2.47
N GLU A 199 13.62 2.74 2.38
CA GLU A 199 12.54 2.56 1.40
C GLU A 199 13.05 2.72 -0.02
N ASP A 200 13.83 3.76 -0.31
CA ASP A 200 14.37 4.04 -1.65
C ASP A 200 15.16 2.85 -2.21
N PHE A 201 16.05 2.28 -1.39
CA PHE A 201 16.86 1.13 -1.79
C PHE A 201 16.07 -0.19 -1.82
N LEU A 202 15.03 -0.34 -1.00
CA LEU A 202 14.13 -1.50 -1.06
C LEU A 202 13.30 -1.48 -2.34
N ILE A 203 12.67 -0.34 -2.64
CA ILE A 203 11.89 -0.10 -3.86
C ILE A 203 12.75 -0.39 -5.08
N SER A 204 13.97 0.15 -5.13
CA SER A 204 14.88 -0.07 -6.27
C SER A 204 15.15 -1.56 -6.53
N LYS A 205 15.36 -2.37 -5.48
CA LYS A 205 15.57 -3.84 -5.63
C LYS A 205 14.32 -4.54 -6.17
N ILE A 206 13.16 -4.25 -5.58
CA ILE A 206 11.88 -4.86 -5.98
C ILE A 206 11.52 -4.48 -7.42
N VAL A 207 11.69 -3.20 -7.78
CA VAL A 207 11.39 -2.69 -9.12
C VAL A 207 12.24 -3.36 -10.19
N ILE A 208 13.56 -3.51 -9.97
CA ILE A 208 14.45 -4.16 -10.95
C ILE A 208 14.01 -5.62 -11.20
N PHE A 209 13.71 -6.35 -10.14
CA PHE A 209 13.23 -7.73 -10.26
C PHE A 209 11.90 -7.81 -10.98
N GLN A 210 10.92 -7.00 -10.55
CA GLN A 210 9.59 -6.99 -11.13
C GLN A 210 9.58 -6.52 -12.59
N PHE A 211 10.48 -5.60 -12.96
CA PHE A 211 10.63 -5.16 -14.34
C PHE A 211 11.05 -6.31 -15.25
N VAL A 212 12.03 -7.12 -14.84
CA VAL A 212 12.49 -8.26 -15.64
C VAL A 212 11.43 -9.36 -15.70
N THR A 213 10.70 -9.62 -14.61
CA THR A 213 9.59 -10.61 -14.65
C THR A 213 8.42 -10.11 -15.50
N ALA A 214 8.14 -8.81 -15.53
CA ALA A 214 7.02 -8.23 -16.29
C ALA A 214 7.31 -8.03 -17.79
N PHE A 215 8.53 -7.62 -18.15
CA PHE A 215 8.88 -7.22 -19.52
C PHE A 215 9.90 -8.14 -20.19
N GLY A 216 10.61 -8.99 -19.43
CA GLY A 216 11.68 -9.84 -19.97
C GLY A 216 11.20 -10.76 -21.09
N SER A 217 10.05 -11.41 -20.91
CA SER A 217 9.42 -12.23 -21.94
C SER A 217 9.00 -11.43 -23.18
N LEU A 218 8.46 -10.23 -23.00
CA LEU A 218 8.04 -9.37 -24.10
C LEU A 218 9.22 -8.86 -24.92
N PHE A 219 10.34 -8.51 -24.27
CA PHE A 219 11.57 -8.16 -24.98
C PHE A 219 12.13 -9.32 -25.79
N TYR A 220 12.06 -10.54 -25.25
CA TYR A 220 12.45 -11.74 -25.99
C TYR A 220 11.56 -11.95 -27.23
N ILE A 221 10.23 -11.84 -27.09
CA ILE A 221 9.31 -12.00 -28.23
C ILE A 221 9.54 -10.88 -29.27
N ALA A 222 9.68 -9.63 -28.83
CA ALA A 222 9.80 -8.47 -29.72
C ALA A 222 11.13 -8.45 -30.49
N PHE A 223 12.26 -8.68 -29.83
CA PHE A 223 13.58 -8.49 -30.42
C PHE A 223 14.22 -9.78 -30.94
N TYR A 224 14.03 -10.91 -30.25
CA TYR A 224 14.62 -12.19 -30.65
C TYR A 224 13.72 -12.94 -31.63
N LEU A 225 12.46 -13.19 -31.26
CA LEU A 225 11.51 -13.91 -32.13
C LEU A 225 10.97 -13.02 -33.26
N LYS A 226 10.84 -11.71 -33.01
CA LYS A 226 10.28 -10.72 -33.95
C LYS A 226 8.87 -11.05 -34.43
N ASP A 227 8.10 -11.74 -33.60
CA ASP A 227 6.71 -12.09 -33.88
C ASP A 227 5.76 -11.04 -33.28
N MET A 228 5.30 -10.13 -34.14
CA MET A 228 4.41 -9.04 -33.72
C MET A 228 3.04 -9.55 -33.28
N LYS A 229 2.54 -10.66 -33.87
CA LYS A 229 1.23 -11.19 -33.52
C LYS A 229 1.26 -11.81 -32.13
N ARG A 230 2.26 -12.65 -31.87
CA ARG A 230 2.49 -13.25 -30.54
C ARG A 230 2.72 -12.16 -29.48
N LEU A 231 3.42 -11.09 -29.83
CA LEU A 231 3.64 -9.94 -28.94
C LEU A 231 2.32 -9.25 -28.57
N GLN A 232 1.47 -8.93 -29.57
CA GLN A 232 0.18 -8.28 -29.33
C GLN A 232 -0.76 -9.15 -28.50
N GLU A 233 -0.87 -10.45 -28.80
CA GLU A 233 -1.70 -11.40 -28.07
C GLU A 233 -1.24 -11.55 -26.62
N THR A 234 0.08 -11.68 -26.40
CA THR A 234 0.65 -11.77 -25.05
C THR A 234 0.44 -10.49 -24.26
N LEU A 235 0.67 -9.32 -24.88
CA LEU A 235 0.50 -8.03 -24.23
C LEU A 235 -0.97 -7.75 -23.88
N ALA A 236 -1.90 -8.02 -24.79
CA ALA A 236 -3.33 -7.87 -24.54
C ALA A 236 -3.76 -8.78 -23.39
N THR A 237 -3.31 -10.03 -23.39
CA THR A 237 -3.58 -10.99 -22.31
C THR A 237 -3.02 -10.47 -20.98
N LEU A 238 -1.77 -9.99 -20.94
CA LEU A 238 -1.15 -9.46 -19.72
C LEU A 238 -1.88 -8.22 -19.19
N LEU A 239 -2.24 -7.27 -20.05
CA LEU A 239 -2.96 -6.06 -19.64
C LEU A 239 -4.33 -6.40 -19.06
N ILE A 240 -5.10 -7.26 -19.73
CA ILE A 240 -6.44 -7.65 -19.27
C ILE A 240 -6.36 -8.48 -17.98
N THR A 241 -5.48 -9.49 -17.95
CA THR A 241 -5.36 -10.38 -16.79
C THR A 241 -4.80 -9.68 -15.57
N ARG A 242 -3.78 -8.82 -15.72
CA ARG A 242 -3.28 -8.00 -14.62
C ARG A 242 -4.36 -7.08 -14.10
N GLN A 243 -5.11 -6.40 -14.98
CA GLN A 243 -6.19 -5.52 -14.56
C GLN A 243 -7.24 -6.22 -13.70
N ILE A 244 -7.70 -7.38 -14.16
CA ILE A 244 -8.75 -8.12 -13.48
C ILE A 244 -8.22 -8.68 -12.16
N THR A 245 -7.04 -9.30 -12.19
CA THR A 245 -6.43 -9.90 -11.00
C THR A 245 -6.17 -8.83 -9.93
N GLN A 246 -5.73 -7.65 -10.35
CA GLN A 246 -5.49 -6.51 -9.49
C GLN A 246 -6.78 -6.00 -8.84
N ASN A 247 -7.78 -5.61 -9.63
CA ASN A 247 -9.07 -5.14 -9.10
C ASN A 247 -9.69 -6.14 -8.10
N VAL A 248 -9.55 -7.44 -8.37
CA VAL A 248 -10.05 -8.51 -7.49
C VAL A 248 -9.23 -8.60 -6.21
N MET A 249 -7.90 -8.65 -6.29
CA MET A 249 -7.02 -8.76 -5.12
C MET A 249 -7.07 -7.52 -4.24
N GLU A 250 -7.29 -6.35 -4.82
CA GLU A 250 -7.25 -5.06 -4.16
C GLU A 250 -8.57 -4.67 -3.51
N THR A 251 -9.69 -4.95 -4.17
CA THR A 251 -11.02 -4.60 -3.64
C THR A 251 -11.76 -5.83 -3.12
N ALA A 252 -11.95 -6.84 -3.96
CA ALA A 252 -12.90 -7.92 -3.68
C ALA A 252 -12.40 -8.85 -2.57
N VAL A 253 -11.12 -9.23 -2.60
CA VAL A 253 -10.52 -10.13 -1.61
C VAL A 253 -10.54 -9.53 -0.20
N PRO A 254 -10.01 -8.32 0.05
CA PRO A 254 -9.95 -7.82 1.42
C PRO A 254 -11.34 -7.40 1.92
N PHE A 255 -12.23 -6.90 1.06
CA PHE A 255 -13.63 -6.68 1.42
C PHE A 255 -14.32 -7.98 1.85
N LEU A 256 -14.17 -9.07 1.09
CA LEU A 256 -14.74 -10.36 1.45
C LEU A 256 -14.12 -10.91 2.74
N MET A 257 -12.80 -10.80 2.88
CA MET A 257 -12.08 -11.25 4.08
C MET A 257 -12.55 -10.48 5.33
N GLU A 258 -12.76 -9.18 5.22
CA GLU A 258 -13.27 -8.34 6.30
C GLU A 258 -14.71 -8.74 6.68
N LYS A 259 -15.60 -8.94 5.71
CA LYS A 259 -16.97 -9.43 5.99
C LYS A 259 -16.97 -10.82 6.64
N VAL A 260 -16.06 -11.70 6.24
CA VAL A 260 -15.88 -13.01 6.89
C VAL A 260 -15.36 -12.85 8.32
N LYS A 261 -14.37 -11.98 8.57
CA LYS A 261 -13.86 -11.70 9.93
C LYS A 261 -14.96 -11.14 10.83
N LEU A 262 -15.76 -10.19 10.33
CA LEU A 262 -16.86 -9.58 11.07
C LEU A 262 -17.96 -10.59 11.39
N SER A 263 -18.31 -11.47 10.45
CA SER A 263 -19.30 -12.52 10.70
C SER A 263 -18.80 -13.54 11.72
N GLN A 264 -17.53 -13.94 11.65
CA GLN A 264 -16.90 -14.81 12.65
C GLN A 264 -16.90 -14.19 14.05
N LEU A 265 -16.62 -12.88 14.16
CA LEU A 265 -16.61 -12.18 15.44
C LEU A 265 -18.01 -12.01 16.03
N THR A 266 -18.97 -11.60 15.19
CA THR A 266 -20.38 -11.48 15.59
C THR A 266 -20.91 -12.82 16.09
N TYR A 267 -20.55 -13.91 15.40
CA TYR A 267 -20.88 -15.26 15.83
C TYR A 267 -20.25 -15.62 17.18
N LYS A 268 -18.94 -15.36 17.36
CA LYS A 268 -18.25 -15.60 18.65
C LYS A 268 -18.86 -14.80 19.79
N MET A 269 -19.17 -13.52 19.59
CA MET A 269 -19.83 -12.66 20.58
C MET A 269 -21.21 -13.20 20.94
N THR A 270 -22.05 -13.49 19.95
CA THR A 270 -23.42 -14.02 20.16
C THR A 270 -23.39 -15.36 20.91
N LYS A 271 -22.45 -16.25 20.55
CA LYS A 271 -22.26 -17.53 21.23
C LYS A 271 -21.86 -17.35 22.69
N SER A 272 -20.89 -16.48 22.98
CA SER A 272 -20.45 -16.20 24.35
C SER A 272 -21.54 -15.56 25.23
N MET A 273 -22.42 -14.74 24.62
CA MET A 273 -23.58 -14.16 25.29
C MET A 273 -24.66 -15.21 25.57
N SER A 274 -24.91 -16.12 24.64
CA SER A 274 -25.81 -17.26 24.86
C SER A 274 -25.32 -18.15 25.99
N ASP A 275 -24.03 -18.50 26.00
CA ASP A 275 -23.42 -19.32 27.06
C ASP A 275 -23.47 -18.64 28.44
N THR A 276 -23.24 -17.33 28.52
CA THR A 276 -23.33 -16.57 29.78
C THR A 276 -24.76 -16.42 30.28
N THR A 277 -25.71 -16.18 29.38
CA THR A 277 -27.15 -16.11 29.71
C THR A 277 -27.67 -17.47 30.18
N LEU A 278 -27.27 -18.54 29.49
CA LEU A 278 -27.59 -19.92 29.87
C LEU A 278 -27.01 -20.25 31.25
N ARG A 279 -25.75 -19.90 31.52
CA ARG A 279 -25.13 -20.08 32.85
C ARG A 279 -25.87 -19.34 33.95
N ARG A 280 -26.26 -18.08 33.73
CA ARG A 280 -27.08 -17.31 34.69
C ARG A 280 -28.41 -18.00 34.96
N HIS A 281 -29.09 -18.47 33.90
CA HIS A 281 -30.36 -19.17 34.04
C HIS A 281 -30.22 -20.48 34.83
N VAL A 282 -29.15 -21.25 34.57
CA VAL A 282 -28.82 -22.47 35.32
C VAL A 282 -28.53 -22.17 36.79
N GLU A 283 -27.80 -21.09 37.09
CA GLU A 283 -27.53 -20.64 38.47
C GLU A 283 -28.80 -20.17 39.18
N ASP A 284 -29.72 -19.49 38.49
CA ASP A 284 -31.00 -19.06 39.05
C ASP A 284 -31.93 -20.24 39.35
N VAL A 285 -32.01 -21.22 38.45
CA VAL A 285 -32.74 -22.47 38.70
C VAL A 285 -32.11 -23.25 39.86
N ARG A 286 -30.77 -23.32 39.90
CA ARG A 286 -30.05 -23.93 41.03
C ARG A 286 -30.39 -23.22 42.33
N ARG A 287 -30.44 -21.88 42.37
CA ARG A 287 -30.82 -21.11 43.57
C ARG A 287 -32.27 -21.36 44.00
N ARG A 288 -33.21 -21.48 43.07
CA ARG A 288 -34.63 -21.76 43.38
C ARG A 288 -34.86 -23.17 43.93
N ASN A 289 -34.02 -24.14 43.58
CA ASN A 289 -34.15 -25.53 44.02
C ASN A 289 -33.41 -25.84 45.34
N ILE A 290 -32.83 -24.84 46.02
CA ILE A 290 -32.26 -25.02 47.37
C ILE A 290 -33.40 -24.94 48.39
N PRO A 291 -33.65 -25.97 49.22
CA PRO A 291 -34.74 -25.98 50.18
C PRO A 291 -34.50 -24.94 51.29
N LEU A 292 -35.58 -24.25 51.68
CA LEU A 292 -35.64 -23.22 52.72
C LEU A 292 -34.92 -23.68 54.00
N GLY A 293 -33.82 -23.01 54.33
CA GLY A 293 -33.05 -23.26 55.54
C GLY A 293 -32.32 -22.00 56.01
N LYS A 294 -33.03 -21.21 56.81
CA LYS A 294 -32.62 -20.03 57.61
C LYS A 294 -32.44 -18.71 56.86
N GLU A 295 -33.34 -17.78 57.22
CA GLU A 295 -33.23 -16.34 56.99
C GLU A 295 -31.87 -15.80 57.45
N PHE A 296 -31.24 -15.00 56.60
CA PHE A 296 -30.29 -13.98 57.02
C PHE A 296 -30.73 -12.65 56.40
N LYS A 297 -31.25 -11.75 57.23
CA LYS A 297 -31.53 -10.36 56.87
C LYS A 297 -30.18 -9.66 56.63
N GLY A 298 -29.90 -9.36 55.37
CA GLY A 298 -28.91 -8.38 54.95
C GLY A 298 -29.44 -7.71 53.69
N GLU A 299 -29.88 -6.46 53.82
CA GLU A 299 -30.23 -5.63 52.66
C GLU A 299 -28.99 -5.49 51.77
N LEU A 300 -29.01 -6.14 50.60
CA LEU A 300 -28.05 -5.87 49.54
C LEU A 300 -28.77 -4.98 48.51
N GLN A 301 -28.45 -3.68 48.54
CA GLN A 301 -28.95 -2.72 47.55
C GLN A 301 -28.66 -3.21 46.13
N PRO A 302 -29.56 -2.99 45.16
CA PRO A 302 -29.31 -3.35 43.77
C PRO A 302 -28.15 -2.49 43.26
N ARG A 303 -27.06 -3.16 42.86
CA ARG A 303 -25.91 -2.53 42.21
C ARG A 303 -26.40 -1.97 40.86
N ALA A 304 -26.62 -0.66 40.81
CA ALA A 304 -27.00 0.04 39.58
C ALA A 304 -25.95 -0.23 38.49
N TYR A 305 -26.42 -0.65 37.31
CA TYR A 305 -25.59 -0.83 36.12
C TYR A 305 -25.29 0.54 35.49
N PHE A 306 -24.11 0.65 34.89
CA PHE A 306 -23.59 1.88 34.30
C PHE A 306 -24.27 2.14 32.95
N SER A 307 -24.98 3.27 32.86
CA SER A 307 -25.50 3.86 31.63
C SER A 307 -24.71 5.12 31.26
N LEU A 308 -24.63 5.48 29.97
CA LEU A 308 -24.30 6.85 29.57
C LEU A 308 -25.40 7.44 28.68
N GLY A 309 -26.19 8.35 29.25
CA GLY A 309 -27.01 9.30 28.51
C GLY A 309 -26.16 10.41 27.88
N SER A 310 -26.63 10.91 26.73
CA SER A 310 -26.08 12.05 26.00
C SER A 310 -26.00 13.32 26.88
N PRO A 311 -24.98 14.19 26.73
CA PRO A 311 -24.87 15.40 27.53
C PRO A 311 -25.91 16.43 27.09
N THR A 312 -26.89 16.71 27.94
CA THR A 312 -27.74 17.91 27.79
C THR A 312 -27.05 19.13 28.41
N ASN A 313 -27.16 20.27 27.72
CA ASN A 313 -26.48 21.55 28.00
C ASN A 313 -26.81 22.23 29.36
N GLU A 314 -27.54 21.59 30.26
CA GLU A 314 -27.99 22.22 31.51
C GLU A 314 -26.99 22.09 32.69
N GLY A 315 -26.09 21.10 32.65
CA GLY A 315 -25.16 20.81 33.76
C GLY A 315 -24.01 21.82 33.93
N ILE A 316 -23.67 22.56 32.87
CA ILE A 316 -22.60 23.58 32.90
C ILE A 316 -23.12 24.88 33.53
N ARG A 317 -24.42 25.19 33.41
CA ARG A 317 -25.00 26.45 33.87
C ARG A 317 -25.15 26.54 35.40
N ARG A 318 -25.30 25.42 36.10
CA ARG A 318 -25.43 25.38 37.57
C ARG A 318 -24.09 25.48 38.32
N ARG A 319 -22.95 25.12 37.70
CA ARG A 319 -21.64 25.21 38.36
C ARG A 319 -21.05 26.62 38.38
N PHE A 320 -21.49 27.51 37.49
CA PHE A 320 -21.08 28.92 37.52
C PHE A 320 -21.93 29.80 38.46
N SER A 321 -23.15 29.38 38.84
CA SER A 321 -23.98 30.16 39.77
C SER A 321 -23.58 30.00 41.24
N GLN A 322 -22.82 28.95 41.58
CA GLN A 322 -22.45 28.65 42.97
C GLN A 322 -21.16 29.35 43.42
N ARG A 323 -20.38 29.93 42.50
CA ARG A 323 -19.15 30.71 42.81
C ARG A 323 -19.39 32.20 43.11
N ARG A 324 -20.64 32.69 43.07
CA ARG A 324 -20.92 34.14 43.24
C ARG A 324 -21.53 34.54 44.58
N MET A 325 -21.61 33.64 45.57
CA MET A 325 -22.12 33.97 46.91
C MET A 325 -21.24 33.34 47.99
N ALA A 326 -20.09 33.98 48.26
CA ALA A 326 -19.36 33.84 49.51
C ALA A 326 -18.51 35.11 49.66
N GLY A 327 -19.16 36.18 50.10
CA GLY A 327 -18.49 37.42 50.46
C GLY A 327 -17.85 37.30 51.84
N LYS A 328 -16.66 37.92 51.94
CA LYS A 328 -15.98 38.50 53.10
C LYS A 328 -15.94 37.66 54.39
N GLU A 329 -14.74 37.20 54.73
CA GLU A 329 -13.99 37.70 55.90
C GLU A 329 -12.61 37.03 56.02
N ASN A 330 -11.64 37.81 56.51
CA ASN A 330 -10.34 37.42 57.07
C ASN A 330 -9.15 37.26 56.11
N GLU A 331 -8.70 38.41 55.61
CA GLU A 331 -7.33 38.61 55.12
C GLU A 331 -6.33 38.68 56.29
N LEU A 332 -5.78 37.54 56.70
CA LEU A 332 -4.49 37.51 57.41
C LEU A 332 -3.75 36.16 57.34
N HIS A 333 -4.36 35.11 56.77
CA HIS A 333 -3.75 33.77 56.64
C HIS A 333 -3.17 33.46 55.25
N LEU A 334 -3.06 34.46 54.36
CA LEU A 334 -2.69 34.27 52.95
C LEU A 334 -1.19 34.43 52.64
N LEU A 335 -0.36 34.88 53.60
CA LEU A 335 1.07 35.13 53.34
C LEU A 335 2.01 34.04 53.88
N GLU A 336 1.53 33.10 54.70
CA GLU A 336 2.38 32.02 55.24
C GLU A 336 2.36 30.75 54.36
N ASN A 337 1.25 30.51 53.64
CA ASN A 337 1.10 29.35 52.74
C ASN A 337 1.71 29.54 51.34
N PHE A 338 2.18 30.75 51.01
CA PHE A 338 2.76 31.04 49.68
C PHE A 338 4.21 30.56 49.54
N ASN A 339 4.95 30.43 50.65
CA ASN A 339 6.33 29.93 50.61
C ASN A 339 6.42 28.40 50.58
N GLN A 340 5.40 27.67 51.06
CA GLN A 340 5.37 26.22 50.99
C GLN A 340 4.93 25.67 49.63
N THR A 341 4.23 26.46 48.83
CA THR A 341 3.69 26.03 47.53
C THR A 341 4.69 26.15 46.38
N LEU A 342 5.70 27.01 46.49
CA LEU A 342 6.72 27.19 45.45
C LEU A 342 7.81 26.09 45.42
N VAL A 343 7.96 25.31 46.49
CA VAL A 343 8.97 24.22 46.55
C VAL A 343 8.42 22.88 46.03
N THR A 344 7.11 22.71 45.97
CA THR A 344 6.48 21.46 45.46
C THR A 344 6.20 21.44 43.96
N ASP A 345 6.27 22.58 43.26
CA ASP A 345 5.91 22.66 41.84
C ASP A 345 7.02 22.21 40.87
N GLU A 346 8.28 22.16 41.30
CA GLU A 346 9.41 21.73 40.43
C GLU A 346 9.54 20.20 40.28
N LEU A 347 8.88 19.39 41.13
CA LEU A 347 8.98 17.93 41.10
C LEU A 347 7.82 17.21 40.39
N GLN A 348 6.81 17.94 39.89
CA GLN A 348 5.64 17.34 39.22
C GLN A 348 5.61 17.49 37.69
N LEU A 349 6.66 18.04 37.06
CA LEU A 349 6.80 18.11 35.59
C LEU A 349 7.20 16.76 34.96
N ARG A 350 6.76 15.64 35.54
CA ARG A 350 6.89 14.30 34.98
C ARG A 350 5.54 13.84 34.43
N SER A 351 5.34 14.10 33.14
CA SER A 351 4.34 13.48 32.25
C SER A 351 2.94 13.30 32.85
N THR A 352 2.11 14.33 32.77
CA THR A 352 0.66 14.15 32.85
C THR A 352 0.22 13.39 31.60
N ARG A 353 0.18 12.05 31.69
CA ARG A 353 -0.48 11.23 30.66
C ARG A 353 -1.91 11.76 30.49
N LEU A 354 -2.29 12.06 29.26
CA LEU A 354 -3.68 12.33 28.90
C LEU A 354 -4.55 11.20 29.50
N PRO A 355 -5.65 11.52 30.21
CA PRO A 355 -6.51 10.49 30.77
C PRO A 355 -7.06 9.66 29.61
N LEU A 356 -6.81 8.35 29.67
CA LEU A 356 -7.35 7.39 28.70
C LEU A 356 -8.89 7.50 28.74
N PRO A 357 -9.59 7.42 27.58
CA PRO A 357 -11.04 7.41 27.55
C PRO A 357 -11.58 6.30 28.45
N GLU A 358 -12.37 6.65 29.45
CA GLU A 358 -13.00 5.69 30.35
C GLU A 358 -14.12 4.98 29.57
N PHE A 359 -13.88 3.74 29.15
CA PHE A 359 -14.87 2.92 28.44
C PHE A 359 -16.06 2.61 29.36
N LYS A 360 -17.25 3.15 29.02
CA LYS A 360 -18.50 2.80 29.69
C LYS A 360 -19.21 1.67 28.94
N PRO A 361 -19.74 0.64 29.63
CA PRO A 361 -20.51 -0.42 29.00
C PRO A 361 -21.86 0.11 28.49
N SER A 362 -22.31 -0.41 27.35
CA SER A 362 -23.63 -0.14 26.76
C SER A 362 -24.73 -0.94 27.51
N ASP A 363 -25.86 -0.28 27.81
CA ASP A 363 -27.03 -0.85 28.50
C ASP A 363 -28.02 -1.57 27.56
N SER A 364 -27.69 -1.73 26.27
CA SER A 364 -28.50 -2.56 25.36
C SER A 364 -28.01 -4.01 25.42
N GLY A 365 -28.94 -4.96 25.58
CA GLY A 365 -28.65 -6.41 25.63
C GLY A 365 -28.08 -7.02 24.33
N ALA A 366 -27.53 -6.20 23.43
CA ALA A 366 -26.84 -6.61 22.22
C ALA A 366 -25.40 -6.06 22.27
N PRO A 367 -24.36 -6.89 22.06
CA PRO A 367 -22.99 -6.40 22.00
C PRO A 367 -22.78 -5.57 20.73
N GLU A 368 -22.70 -4.26 20.87
CA GLU A 368 -22.23 -3.37 19.80
C GLU A 368 -20.70 -3.31 19.85
N LEU A 369 -20.04 -3.71 18.76
CA LEU A 369 -18.59 -3.61 18.63
C LEU A 369 -18.16 -2.14 18.71
N THR A 370 -17.12 -1.83 19.48
CA THR A 370 -16.61 -0.46 19.50
C THR A 370 -15.85 -0.17 18.21
N GLN A 371 -15.86 1.10 17.75
CA GLN A 371 -15.10 1.52 16.57
C GLN A 371 -13.62 1.12 16.64
N ALA A 372 -12.97 1.27 17.80
CA ALA A 372 -11.57 0.87 17.98
C ALA A 372 -11.36 -0.65 17.83
N GLU A 373 -12.33 -1.47 18.26
CA GLU A 373 -12.27 -2.93 18.06
C GLU A 373 -12.45 -3.27 16.58
N LEU A 374 -13.35 -2.58 15.89
CA LEU A 374 -13.54 -2.72 14.44
C LEU A 374 -12.26 -2.35 13.66
N GLU A 375 -11.68 -1.17 13.95
CA GLU A 375 -10.43 -0.72 13.33
C GLU A 375 -9.28 -1.69 13.63
N SER A 376 -9.21 -2.26 14.83
CA SER A 376 -8.16 -3.24 15.17
C SER A 376 -8.20 -4.52 14.34
N LEU A 377 -9.35 -4.85 13.73
CA LEU A 377 -9.53 -6.03 12.89
C LEU A 377 -9.22 -5.78 11.42
N MET A 378 -9.26 -4.51 11.02
CA MET A 378 -8.88 -4.07 9.67
C MET A 378 -7.39 -4.35 9.46
N THR A 379 -7.00 -4.55 8.20
CA THR A 379 -5.60 -4.76 7.85
C THR A 379 -4.83 -3.46 7.98
N VAL A 380 -3.59 -3.53 8.46
CA VAL A 380 -2.67 -2.40 8.42
C VAL A 380 -2.38 -2.11 6.94
N TYR A 381 -2.48 -0.83 6.55
CA TYR A 381 -2.03 -0.40 5.23
C TYR A 381 -0.50 -0.50 5.19
N ASP A 382 0.00 -1.63 4.68
CA ASP A 382 1.40 -1.77 4.36
C ASP A 382 1.76 -0.76 3.27
N ARG A 383 2.99 -0.23 3.37
CA ARG A 383 3.59 0.87 2.60
C ARG A 383 3.03 0.99 1.16
N PRO A 384 2.90 2.21 0.60
CA PRO A 384 2.31 2.45 -0.74
C PRO A 384 3.12 1.88 -1.93
N LEU A 385 4.09 1.01 -1.66
CA LEU A 385 5.00 0.40 -2.62
C LEU A 385 4.25 -0.35 -3.71
N ASP A 386 3.25 -1.16 -3.36
CA ASP A 386 2.52 -1.98 -4.32
C ASP A 386 1.65 -1.14 -5.27
N ASP A 387 0.99 -0.11 -4.74
CA ASP A 387 0.17 0.84 -5.51
C ASP A 387 1.04 1.61 -6.53
N TYR A 388 2.23 2.09 -6.12
CA TYR A 388 3.18 2.73 -7.04
C TYR A 388 3.81 1.75 -8.03
N LEU A 389 4.06 0.49 -7.62
CA LEU A 389 4.64 -0.53 -8.48
C LEU A 389 3.71 -0.88 -9.63
N GLU A 390 2.41 -0.97 -9.37
CA GLU A 390 1.42 -1.15 -10.43
C GLU A 390 1.50 -0.01 -11.44
N MET A 391 1.37 1.24 -10.98
CA MET A 391 1.40 2.40 -11.87
C MET A 391 2.68 2.45 -12.71
N PHE A 392 3.82 2.09 -12.10
CA PHE A 392 5.11 2.01 -12.78
C PHE A 392 5.11 0.98 -13.91
N ILE A 393 4.61 -0.23 -13.66
CA ILE A 393 4.56 -1.29 -14.66
C ILE A 393 3.55 -0.94 -15.78
N GLN A 394 2.40 -0.38 -15.41
CA GLN A 394 1.40 0.07 -16.37
C GLN A 394 1.96 1.17 -17.27
N PHE A 395 2.66 2.15 -16.69
CA PHE A 395 3.40 3.16 -17.45
C PHE A 395 4.44 2.54 -18.38
N GLY A 396 5.19 1.53 -17.92
CA GLY A 396 6.16 0.80 -18.74
C GLY A 396 5.52 0.09 -19.94
N TYR A 397 4.35 -0.53 -19.79
CA TYR A 397 3.62 -1.14 -20.91
C TYR A 397 3.23 -0.13 -21.98
N VAL A 398 2.73 1.04 -21.58
CA VAL A 398 2.36 2.09 -22.53
C VAL A 398 3.60 2.73 -23.17
N LEU A 399 4.65 2.99 -22.38
CA LEU A 399 5.86 3.63 -22.90
C LEU A 399 6.58 2.73 -23.93
N LEU A 400 6.79 1.46 -23.61
CA LEU A 400 7.61 0.55 -24.40
C LEU A 400 6.84 -0.11 -25.56
N PHE A 401 5.58 -0.46 -25.36
CA PHE A 401 4.83 -1.30 -26.29
C PHE A 401 3.64 -0.62 -26.95
N SER A 402 3.37 0.67 -26.69
CA SER A 402 2.30 1.39 -27.40
C SER A 402 2.46 1.45 -28.92
N PRO A 403 3.68 1.47 -29.52
CA PRO A 403 3.80 1.35 -30.98
C PRO A 403 3.34 -0.02 -31.47
N ALA A 404 3.58 -1.09 -30.72
CA ALA A 404 3.16 -2.45 -31.08
C ALA A 404 1.65 -2.67 -30.84
N PHE A 405 1.08 -2.04 -29.80
CA PHE A 405 -0.34 -2.17 -29.43
C PHE A 405 -0.89 -0.83 -28.92
N PRO A 406 -1.38 0.04 -29.82
CA PRO A 406 -1.91 1.36 -29.45
C PRO A 406 -3.07 1.35 -28.45
N LEU A 407 -3.86 0.26 -28.43
CA LEU A 407 -4.97 0.06 -27.49
C LEU A 407 -4.49 -0.06 -26.03
N ALA A 408 -3.20 -0.33 -25.79
CA ALA A 408 -2.62 -0.35 -24.43
C ALA A 408 -2.90 0.95 -23.67
N ALA A 409 -2.74 2.10 -24.33
CA ALA A 409 -2.94 3.41 -23.71
C ALA A 409 -4.42 3.62 -23.31
N LEU A 410 -5.36 3.14 -24.12
CA LEU A 410 -6.79 3.21 -23.80
C LEU A 410 -7.13 2.32 -22.61
N CYS A 411 -6.64 1.09 -22.59
CA CYS A 411 -6.82 0.17 -21.47
C CYS A 411 -6.23 0.76 -20.18
N ALA A 412 -5.07 1.41 -20.25
CA ALA A 412 -4.44 2.06 -19.10
C ALA A 412 -5.27 3.25 -18.58
N VAL A 413 -5.88 4.06 -19.45
CA VAL A 413 -6.78 5.16 -19.01
C VAL A 413 -7.99 4.61 -18.29
N VAL A 414 -8.65 3.59 -18.87
CA VAL A 414 -9.83 2.97 -18.27
C VAL A 414 -9.48 2.35 -16.92
N ASN A 415 -8.33 1.69 -16.82
CA ASN A 415 -7.81 1.23 -15.55
C ASN A 415 -7.68 2.39 -14.57
N ASN A 416 -6.91 3.43 -14.89
CA ASN A 416 -6.60 4.49 -13.93
C ASN A 416 -7.85 5.18 -13.38
N VAL A 417 -8.91 5.32 -14.19
CA VAL A 417 -10.21 5.86 -13.72
C VAL A 417 -10.88 4.94 -12.69
N VAL A 418 -10.82 3.63 -12.90
CA VAL A 418 -11.32 2.64 -11.94
C VAL A 418 -10.42 2.63 -10.70
N GLU A 419 -9.11 2.64 -10.89
CA GLU A 419 -8.10 2.53 -9.82
C GLU A 419 -8.23 3.66 -8.81
N ILE A 420 -8.41 4.91 -9.27
CA ILE A 420 -8.63 6.06 -8.37
C ILE A 420 -9.83 5.83 -7.42
N ARG A 421 -10.87 5.12 -7.88
CA ARG A 421 -12.06 4.83 -7.06
C ARG A 421 -11.82 3.62 -6.16
N VAL A 422 -11.11 2.62 -6.65
CA VAL A 422 -10.72 1.41 -5.91
C VAL A 422 -9.80 1.77 -4.75
N ASP A 423 -8.72 2.52 -5.00
CA ASP A 423 -7.79 3.03 -3.99
C ASP A 423 -8.51 3.86 -2.92
N ALA A 424 -9.39 4.76 -3.34
CA ALA A 424 -10.17 5.56 -2.42
C ALA A 424 -11.08 4.69 -1.53
N PHE A 425 -11.68 3.64 -2.09
CA PHE A 425 -12.51 2.69 -1.35
C PHE A 425 -11.67 1.86 -0.37
N LYS A 426 -10.51 1.36 -0.81
CA LYS A 426 -9.54 0.59 -0.01
C LYS A 426 -9.11 1.38 1.23
N LEU A 427 -8.70 2.63 1.05
CA LEU A 427 -8.24 3.52 2.12
C LEU A 427 -9.35 3.91 3.11
N CYS A 428 -10.61 3.97 2.67
CA CYS A 428 -11.72 4.40 3.52
C CYS A 428 -12.42 3.25 4.26
N ASN A 429 -12.47 2.05 3.66
CA ASN A 429 -13.34 0.98 4.16
C ASN A 429 -12.60 -0.32 4.52
N THR A 430 -11.35 -0.51 4.10
CA THR A 430 -10.69 -1.82 4.16
C THR A 430 -9.47 -1.83 5.07
N VAL A 431 -8.73 -0.73 5.11
CA VAL A 431 -7.49 -0.62 5.89
C VAL A 431 -7.65 0.31 7.08
N GLN A 432 -6.81 0.08 8.09
CA GLN A 432 -6.65 1.01 9.21
C GLN A 432 -6.13 2.36 8.71
N ARG A 433 -6.54 3.45 9.37
CA ARG A 433 -6.06 4.79 9.04
C ARG A 433 -4.53 4.84 9.16
N PRO A 434 -3.79 5.09 8.07
CA PRO A 434 -2.34 5.14 8.12
C PRO A 434 -1.86 6.39 8.86
N PHE A 435 -0.66 6.32 9.44
CA PHE A 435 0.01 7.47 10.02
C PHE A 435 0.51 8.41 8.91
N GLY A 436 0.19 9.70 9.03
CA GLY A 436 0.65 10.70 8.07
C GLY A 436 2.16 10.89 8.15
N ARG A 437 2.85 10.69 7.02
CA ARG A 437 4.28 10.98 6.85
C ARG A 437 4.45 12.17 5.92
N GLN A 438 5.30 13.11 6.31
CA GLN A 438 5.64 14.24 5.44
C GLN A 438 6.65 13.77 4.39
N VAL A 439 6.32 13.98 3.12
CA VAL A 439 7.19 13.67 1.99
C VAL A 439 7.20 14.88 1.04
N LYS A 440 8.35 15.13 0.42
CA LYS A 440 8.52 16.17 -0.62
C LYS A 440 8.31 15.63 -2.03
N ASP A 441 8.56 14.34 -2.20
CA ASP A 441 8.61 13.67 -3.49
C ASP A 441 8.14 12.21 -3.38
N ILE A 442 7.99 11.57 -4.54
CA ILE A 442 7.68 10.15 -4.64
C ILE A 442 8.93 9.25 -4.42
N GLY A 443 10.07 9.82 -4.00
CA GLY A 443 11.31 9.09 -3.70
C GLY A 443 11.91 8.35 -4.90
N ALA A 444 12.37 7.12 -4.67
CA ALA A 444 12.99 6.26 -5.68
C ALA A 444 12.15 6.01 -6.93
N TRP A 445 10.81 6.14 -6.86
CA TRP A 445 9.94 6.00 -8.01
C TRP A 445 10.22 7.02 -9.11
N GLN A 446 10.59 8.25 -8.74
CA GLN A 446 10.97 9.29 -9.69
C GLN A 446 12.23 8.87 -10.46
N LYS A 447 13.24 8.37 -9.73
CA LYS A 447 14.48 7.85 -10.33
C LYS A 447 14.17 6.66 -11.24
N ALA A 448 13.32 5.73 -10.81
CA ALA A 448 12.94 4.54 -11.57
C ALA A 448 12.24 4.90 -12.90
N MET A 449 11.32 5.87 -12.88
CA MET A 449 10.62 6.31 -14.10
C MET A 449 11.53 7.11 -15.05
N GLU A 450 12.54 7.78 -14.52
CA GLU A 450 13.52 8.54 -15.30
C GLU A 450 14.68 7.74 -15.85
N VAL A 451 14.84 6.47 -15.44
CA VAL A 451 15.87 5.59 -16.03
C VAL A 451 15.58 5.49 -17.52
N ARG A 452 16.31 6.31 -18.28
CA ARG A 452 16.27 6.31 -19.74
C ARG A 452 17.01 5.05 -20.18
N PRO A 453 16.34 4.11 -20.87
CA PRO A 453 16.99 2.91 -21.41
C PRO A 453 18.07 3.26 -22.45
#